data_AF-A0A0D2XKS1-F1
#
_entry.id   AF-A0A0D2XKS1-F1
#
_cell.length_a   1.000
_cell.length_b   1.000
_cell.length_c   1.000
_cell.angle_alpha   90.00
_cell.angle_beta   90.00
_cell.angle_gamma   90.00
#
_symmetry.space_group_name_H-M   'P 1'
#
loop_
_entity.id
_entity.type
_entity.pdbx_description
1 polymer ?
#
loop_
_entity_poly.entity_id
_entity_poly.type
_entity_poly.pdbx_seq_one_letter_code
_entity_poly.pdbx_strand_id
1 'polypeptide(L)'
;MVHRDLNSANVMFGLSSFETGADLTTKYQILGRPQKIELLTDQEMWKNGQLVAPMTPKDSFVVQDTITLGDFGLAIRSGTEVDFKLQVPVGYCAPERMHQINPTFASDMWSYMCIFAELYLKWPLFGSGFFGGGFRSVVGLLVRVLGPLPLSWKGSHDGGGEPDESWYDQSKVPDPKMSLESKVTQSRDTIKPAEQQLVLSILRQDFSYLPEERLSAGELLEDASFKALMDRYGV
;
A
#
# COMPACT_ATOMS: atom_id res chain seq x y z
N MET A 1 17.09 1.21 -8.50
CA MET A 1 17.06 1.51 -7.05
C MET A 1 15.81 0.85 -6.48
N VAL A 2 15.91 0.21 -5.32
CA VAL A 2 14.76 -0.37 -4.61
C VAL A 2 14.40 0.58 -3.47
N HIS A 3 13.15 1.01 -3.37
CA HIS A 3 12.66 1.98 -2.39
C HIS A 3 12.61 1.39 -0.98
N ARG A 4 12.17 0.12 -0.84
CA ARG A 4 12.10 -0.68 0.40
C ARG A 4 11.04 -0.29 1.44
N ASP A 5 10.45 0.87 1.34
CA ASP A 5 9.43 1.33 2.27
C ASP A 5 8.26 2.03 1.58
N LEU A 6 8.09 1.80 0.28
CA LEU A 6 7.02 2.39 -0.51
C LEU A 6 5.64 2.13 0.14
N ASN A 7 4.92 3.20 0.42
CA ASN A 7 3.58 3.22 0.99
C ASN A 7 2.87 4.54 0.61
N SER A 8 1.61 4.70 1.01
CA SER A 8 0.81 5.87 0.65
C SER A 8 1.39 7.21 1.14
N ALA A 9 2.20 7.22 2.21
CA ALA A 9 2.86 8.43 2.70
C ALA A 9 4.06 8.87 1.83
N ASN A 10 4.57 8.00 0.95
CA ASN A 10 5.64 8.36 0.01
C ASN A 10 5.10 9.05 -1.25
N VAL A 11 3.79 8.96 -1.50
CA VAL A 11 3.13 9.54 -2.69
C VAL A 11 2.80 11.01 -2.41
N MET A 12 3.53 11.91 -3.06
CA MET A 12 3.37 13.35 -2.88
C MET A 12 2.63 13.96 -4.07
N PHE A 13 1.61 14.75 -3.78
CA PHE A 13 0.93 15.55 -4.78
C PHE A 13 1.62 16.91 -4.91
N GLY A 14 1.76 17.38 -6.15
CA GLY A 14 2.22 18.74 -6.41
C GLY A 14 1.23 19.76 -5.83
N LEU A 15 1.75 20.88 -5.36
CA LEU A 15 0.95 22.01 -4.91
C LEU A 15 1.18 23.20 -5.83
N SER A 16 0.10 23.84 -6.26
CA SER A 16 0.14 25.11 -6.98
C SER A 16 0.89 26.15 -6.15
N SER A 17 1.80 26.87 -6.81
CA SER A 17 2.51 27.97 -6.16
C SER A 17 1.52 29.06 -5.76
N PHE A 18 1.66 29.57 -4.54
CA PHE A 18 0.94 30.77 -4.14
C PHE A 18 1.43 31.96 -4.96
N GLU A 19 0.54 32.93 -5.21
CA GLU A 19 0.93 34.21 -5.80
C GLU A 19 2.07 34.85 -4.99
N THR A 20 2.99 35.48 -5.70
CA THR A 20 4.15 36.12 -5.08
C THR A 20 3.67 37.20 -4.11
N GLY A 21 4.00 37.06 -2.83
CA GLY A 21 3.56 37.98 -1.78
C GLY A 21 2.27 37.61 -1.06
N ALA A 22 1.65 36.45 -1.35
CA ALA A 22 0.47 35.97 -0.63
C ALA A 22 0.70 35.90 0.89
N ASP A 23 -0.19 36.53 1.64
CA ASP A 23 -0.10 36.61 3.10
C ASP A 23 -0.50 35.28 3.78
N LEU A 24 -0.28 35.20 5.10
CA LEU A 24 -0.64 34.01 5.89
C LEU A 24 -2.15 33.74 5.87
N THR A 25 -2.96 34.78 5.81
CA THR A 25 -4.42 34.68 5.85
C THR A 25 -4.94 34.00 4.59
N THR A 26 -4.46 34.43 3.42
CA THR A 26 -4.75 33.81 2.12
C THR A 26 -4.31 32.35 2.11
N LYS A 27 -3.09 32.04 2.58
CA LYS A 27 -2.60 30.65 2.65
C LYS A 27 -3.49 29.77 3.54
N TYR A 28 -3.95 30.27 4.69
CA TYR A 28 -4.85 29.53 5.57
C TYR A 28 -6.29 29.43 5.08
N GLN A 29 -6.77 30.37 4.27
CA GLN A 29 -8.05 30.22 3.59
C GLN A 29 -8.02 29.06 2.60
N ILE A 30 -6.89 28.89 1.92
CA ILE A 30 -6.67 27.88 0.89
C ILE A 30 -6.40 26.49 1.50
N LEU A 31 -5.36 26.36 2.33
CA LEU A 31 -4.90 25.07 2.89
C LEU A 31 -5.66 24.66 4.15
N GLY A 32 -6.39 25.60 4.77
CA GLY A 32 -6.82 25.48 6.15
C GLY A 32 -5.74 25.91 7.15
N ARG A 33 -6.14 26.12 8.40
CA ARG A 33 -5.20 26.40 9.49
C ARG A 33 -4.64 25.08 10.03
N PRO A 34 -3.31 24.96 10.23
CA PRO A 34 -2.74 23.83 10.93
C PRO A 34 -3.36 23.68 12.31
N GLN A 35 -3.85 22.49 12.62
CA GLN A 35 -4.41 22.15 13.92
C GLN A 35 -3.50 21.14 14.60
N LYS A 36 -3.44 21.22 15.93
CA LYS A 36 -2.78 20.19 16.72
C LYS A 36 -3.82 19.17 17.18
N ILE A 37 -3.50 17.91 17.05
CA ILE A 37 -4.25 16.81 17.65
C ILE A 37 -3.35 16.11 18.65
N GLU A 38 -3.94 15.59 19.73
CA GLU A 38 -3.16 14.81 20.70
C GLU A 38 -2.70 13.50 20.07
N LEU A 39 -1.44 13.14 20.34
CA LEU A 39 -0.94 11.83 19.98
C LEU A 39 -1.54 10.81 20.95
N LEU A 40 -2.55 10.09 20.50
CA LEU A 40 -3.14 8.99 21.27
C LEU A 40 -2.17 7.81 21.30
N THR A 41 -1.83 7.36 22.50
CA THR A 41 -0.98 6.19 22.72
C THR A 41 -1.60 5.28 23.76
N ASP A 42 -1.54 3.97 23.55
CA ASP A 42 -2.01 2.98 24.54
C ASP A 42 -1.03 2.82 25.72
N GLN A 43 0.15 3.44 25.65
CA GLN A 43 1.17 3.43 26.69
C GLN A 43 1.23 4.79 27.40
N GLU A 44 1.52 4.79 28.71
CA GLU A 44 1.83 6.02 29.45
C GLU A 44 3.09 6.68 28.86
N MET A 45 2.91 7.82 28.20
CA MET A 45 4.02 8.62 27.71
C MET A 45 4.62 9.45 28.84
N TRP A 46 5.95 9.58 28.86
CA TRP A 46 6.66 10.48 29.80
C TRP A 46 6.28 11.96 29.61
N LYS A 47 5.69 12.31 28.47
CA LYS A 47 5.13 13.63 28.15
C LYS A 47 4.06 13.51 27.07
N ASN A 48 3.02 14.34 27.14
CA ASN A 48 2.00 14.42 26.09
C ASN A 48 2.61 14.85 24.74
N GLY A 49 2.33 14.06 23.69
CA GLY A 49 2.71 14.37 22.31
C GLY A 49 1.55 15.02 21.55
N GLN A 50 1.88 15.80 20.51
CA GLN A 50 0.89 16.36 19.59
C GLN A 50 1.33 16.09 18.15
N LEU A 51 0.38 15.73 17.29
CA LEU A 51 0.55 15.67 15.84
C LEU A 51 -0.07 16.90 15.18
N VAL A 52 0.35 17.18 13.95
CA VAL A 52 -0.35 18.13 13.09
C VAL A 52 -1.49 17.38 12.39
N ALA A 53 -2.71 17.90 12.48
CA ALA A 53 -3.87 17.34 11.81
C ALA A 53 -3.66 17.31 10.29
N PRO A 54 -4.21 16.30 9.58
CA PRO A 54 -4.19 16.29 8.13
C PRO A 54 -4.73 17.58 7.53
N MET A 55 -4.08 18.06 6.49
CA MET A 55 -4.54 19.23 5.72
C MET A 55 -5.88 18.91 5.06
N THR A 56 -6.78 19.90 5.04
CA THR A 56 -8.07 19.81 4.33
C THR A 56 -8.18 21.00 3.39
N PRO A 57 -7.54 20.94 2.21
CA PRO A 57 -7.60 22.02 1.22
C PRO A 57 -9.06 22.34 0.92
N LYS A 58 -9.44 23.62 1.03
CA LYS A 58 -10.81 24.07 0.79
C LYS A 58 -11.09 24.33 -0.68
N ASP A 59 -10.04 24.46 -1.47
CA ASP A 59 -10.10 24.68 -2.90
C ASP A 59 -9.37 23.54 -3.62
N SER A 60 -10.06 22.91 -4.59
CA SER A 60 -9.53 21.80 -5.37
C SER A 60 -8.44 22.24 -6.36
N PHE A 61 -8.28 23.55 -6.61
CA PHE A 61 -7.27 24.09 -7.54
C PHE A 61 -5.82 24.02 -7.04
N VAL A 62 -5.60 23.66 -5.79
CA VAL A 62 -4.28 23.76 -5.16
C VAL A 62 -3.47 22.48 -5.33
N VAL A 63 -4.15 21.34 -5.45
CA VAL A 63 -3.52 20.05 -5.68
C VAL A 63 -3.36 19.88 -7.20
N GLN A 64 -2.12 19.74 -7.65
CA GLN A 64 -1.79 19.51 -9.05
C GLN A 64 -1.94 18.03 -9.40
N ASP A 65 -2.15 17.75 -10.69
CA ASP A 65 -2.18 16.39 -11.22
C ASP A 65 -0.79 15.72 -11.25
N THR A 66 0.27 16.46 -10.92
CA THR A 66 1.62 15.92 -10.80
C THR A 66 1.76 15.11 -9.52
N ILE A 67 2.11 13.84 -9.68
CA ILE A 67 2.42 12.93 -8.58
C ILE A 67 3.92 12.61 -8.60
N THR A 68 4.57 12.71 -7.44
CA THR A 68 5.98 12.38 -7.28
C THR A 68 6.16 11.41 -6.12
N LEU A 69 7.12 10.50 -6.27
CA LEU A 69 7.56 9.65 -5.19
C LEU A 69 8.65 10.33 -4.38
N GLY A 70 8.56 10.28 -3.06
CA GLY A 70 9.55 10.84 -2.15
C GLY A 70 9.94 9.90 -1.02
N ASP A 71 10.80 10.40 -0.14
CA ASP A 71 11.36 9.68 1.01
C ASP A 71 12.12 8.40 0.63
N PHE A 72 13.29 8.60 0.00
CA PHE A 72 14.23 7.53 -0.36
C PHE A 72 15.21 7.21 0.77
N GLY A 73 14.88 7.49 2.02
CA GLY A 73 15.79 7.36 3.17
C GLY A 73 16.28 5.93 3.42
N LEU A 74 15.49 4.93 3.01
CA LEU A 74 15.82 3.51 3.13
C LEU A 74 16.20 2.84 1.80
N ALA A 75 16.27 3.62 0.71
CA ALA A 75 16.49 3.09 -0.62
C ALA A 75 17.87 2.44 -0.79
N ILE A 76 17.93 1.37 -1.56
CA ILE A 76 19.15 0.60 -1.82
C ILE A 76 19.40 0.39 -3.31
N ARG A 77 20.62 -0.05 -3.64
CA ARG A 77 20.90 -0.65 -4.94
C ARG A 77 20.26 -2.04 -4.99
N SER A 78 19.81 -2.44 -6.18
CA SER A 78 19.31 -3.79 -6.36
C SER A 78 20.43 -4.81 -6.12
N GLY A 79 20.09 -5.96 -5.53
CA GLY A 79 21.04 -6.99 -5.13
C GLY A 79 21.80 -6.68 -3.83
N THR A 80 21.52 -5.57 -3.15
CA THR A 80 22.07 -5.30 -1.82
C THR A 80 21.35 -6.14 -0.76
N GLU A 81 22.10 -6.95 -0.02
CA GLU A 81 21.58 -7.64 1.15
C GLU A 81 21.34 -6.66 2.31
N VAL A 82 20.29 -6.90 3.09
CA VAL A 82 19.95 -6.06 4.24
C VAL A 82 19.70 -6.92 5.47
N ASP A 83 20.15 -6.43 6.63
CA ASP A 83 19.90 -7.08 7.91
C ASP A 83 18.40 -7.06 8.23
N PHE A 84 17.78 -5.88 8.11
CA PHE A 84 16.36 -5.67 8.38
C PHE A 84 15.54 -5.71 7.10
N LYS A 85 14.84 -6.83 6.90
CA LYS A 85 14.04 -7.09 5.71
C LYS A 85 12.61 -6.60 5.83
N LEU A 86 12.04 -6.56 7.03
CA LEU A 86 10.66 -6.13 7.26
C LEU A 86 10.42 -4.65 6.90
N GLN A 87 9.18 -4.31 6.53
CA GLN A 87 8.72 -2.94 6.26
C GLN A 87 7.54 -2.58 7.16
N VAL A 88 7.53 -1.32 7.59
CA VAL A 88 6.35 -0.67 8.15
C VAL A 88 5.94 0.49 7.22
N PRO A 89 4.63 0.78 7.03
CA PRO A 89 3.49 0.07 7.62
C PRO A 89 3.32 -1.36 7.07
N VAL A 90 2.93 -2.29 7.95
CA VAL A 90 2.96 -3.74 7.69
C VAL A 90 2.10 -4.19 6.50
N GLY A 91 1.02 -3.46 6.19
CA GLY A 91 0.11 -3.79 5.09
C GLY A 91 0.69 -3.57 3.68
N TYR A 92 1.80 -2.82 3.57
CA TYR A 92 2.52 -2.62 2.31
C TYR A 92 3.73 -3.55 2.18
N CYS A 93 4.08 -4.27 3.26
CA CYS A 93 5.24 -5.15 3.28
C CYS A 93 4.99 -6.37 2.39
N ALA A 94 5.83 -6.54 1.37
CA ALA A 94 5.78 -7.69 0.49
C ALA A 94 6.03 -8.99 1.28
N PRO A 95 5.27 -10.07 1.01
CA PRO A 95 5.23 -11.25 1.87
C PRO A 95 6.55 -12.00 1.94
N GLU A 96 7.35 -11.99 0.87
CA GLU A 96 8.69 -12.58 0.84
C GLU A 96 9.61 -11.96 1.92
N ARG A 97 9.40 -10.68 2.25
CA ARG A 97 10.21 -9.98 3.25
C ARG A 97 9.91 -10.46 4.67
N MET A 98 8.71 -10.99 4.90
CA MET A 98 8.32 -11.66 6.15
C MET A 98 8.85 -13.10 6.22
N HIS A 99 9.54 -13.57 5.18
CA HIS A 99 10.12 -14.90 5.02
C HIS A 99 11.64 -14.83 4.77
N GLN A 100 12.28 -13.81 5.34
CA GLN A 100 13.73 -13.59 5.28
C GLN A 100 14.31 -13.38 3.87
N ILE A 101 13.49 -13.03 2.88
CA ILE A 101 13.97 -12.71 1.53
C ILE A 101 14.26 -11.21 1.42
N ASN A 102 15.39 -10.88 0.79
CA ASN A 102 15.82 -9.48 0.60
C ASN A 102 14.82 -8.72 -0.30
N PRO A 103 14.61 -7.42 -0.05
CA PRO A 103 13.74 -6.62 -0.88
C PRO A 103 14.33 -6.45 -2.29
N THR A 104 13.45 -6.50 -3.28
CA THR A 104 13.79 -6.34 -4.70
C THR A 104 12.86 -5.34 -5.37
N PHE A 105 13.02 -5.11 -6.68
CA PHE A 105 12.05 -4.34 -7.45
C PHE A 105 10.63 -4.91 -7.34
N ALA A 106 10.49 -6.24 -7.29
CA ALA A 106 9.19 -6.89 -7.14
C ALA A 106 8.58 -6.65 -5.75
N SER A 107 9.40 -6.38 -4.73
CA SER A 107 8.90 -5.96 -3.42
C SER A 107 8.30 -4.55 -3.48
N ASP A 108 8.93 -3.63 -4.22
CA ASP A 108 8.34 -2.31 -4.46
C ASP A 108 7.06 -2.41 -5.32
N MET A 109 7.01 -3.33 -6.30
CA MET A 109 5.80 -3.56 -7.10
C MET A 109 4.62 -4.04 -6.25
N TRP A 110 4.86 -4.93 -5.28
CA TRP A 110 3.83 -5.31 -4.30
C TRP A 110 3.31 -4.10 -3.53
N SER A 111 4.22 -3.29 -2.99
CA SER A 111 3.86 -2.08 -2.24
C SER A 111 3.13 -1.05 -3.09
N TYR A 112 3.55 -0.85 -4.34
CA TYR A 112 2.85 -0.03 -5.33
C TYR A 112 1.44 -0.56 -5.57
N MET A 113 1.27 -1.87 -5.72
CA MET A 113 -0.05 -2.46 -5.96
C MET A 113 -0.97 -2.33 -4.73
N CYS A 114 -0.41 -2.34 -3.52
CA CYS A 114 -1.17 -1.97 -2.31
C CYS A 114 -1.68 -0.52 -2.36
N ILE A 115 -0.85 0.43 -2.81
CA ILE A 115 -1.24 1.85 -2.98
C ILE A 115 -2.31 1.97 -4.07
N PHE A 116 -2.10 1.34 -5.22
CA PHE A 116 -3.06 1.32 -6.32
C PHE A 116 -4.43 0.78 -5.87
N ALA A 117 -4.42 -0.38 -5.19
CA ALA A 117 -5.64 -0.98 -4.65
C ALA A 117 -6.32 -0.06 -3.63
N GLU A 118 -5.57 0.60 -2.75
CA GLU A 118 -6.12 1.55 -1.78
C GLU A 118 -6.78 2.76 -2.46
N LEU A 119 -6.14 3.34 -3.47
CA LEU A 119 -6.68 4.48 -4.21
C LEU A 119 -7.96 4.11 -4.98
N TYR A 120 -7.99 2.90 -5.54
CA TYR A 120 -9.13 2.39 -6.29
C TYR A 120 -10.29 2.00 -5.37
N LEU A 121 -10.01 1.24 -4.31
CA LEU A 121 -11.01 0.70 -3.36
C LEU A 121 -11.45 1.73 -2.31
N LYS A 122 -10.68 2.82 -2.11
CA LYS A 122 -10.85 3.81 -1.03
C LYS A 122 -10.55 3.31 0.38
N TRP A 123 -9.91 2.14 0.49
CA TRP A 123 -9.44 1.58 1.75
C TRP A 123 -8.27 0.60 1.51
N PRO A 124 -7.37 0.43 2.50
CA PRO A 124 -6.20 -0.43 2.34
C PRO A 124 -6.61 -1.91 2.22
N LEU A 125 -6.04 -2.60 1.24
CA LEU A 125 -6.36 -4.00 0.95
C LEU A 125 -5.89 -4.96 2.06
N PHE A 126 -4.66 -4.74 2.53
CA PHE A 126 -3.96 -5.56 3.54
C PHE A 126 -3.62 -4.81 4.84
N GLY A 127 -4.28 -3.67 5.09
CA GLY A 127 -4.11 -2.94 6.34
C GLY A 127 -4.76 -3.67 7.51
N SER A 128 -4.08 -3.73 8.65
CA SER A 128 -4.81 -3.74 9.92
C SER A 128 -5.64 -2.47 9.93
N GLY A 129 -6.96 -2.55 10.15
CA GLY A 129 -7.78 -1.35 10.30
C GLY A 129 -7.32 -0.47 11.48
N PHE A 130 -8.19 0.43 11.95
CA PHE A 130 -7.91 1.37 13.04
C PHE A 130 -7.38 0.76 14.36
N PHE A 131 -7.39 -0.57 14.54
CA PHE A 131 -7.01 -1.27 15.77
C PHE A 131 -5.62 -1.90 15.77
N GLY A 132 -4.81 -1.68 14.71
CA GLY A 132 -3.46 -2.22 14.65
C GLY A 132 -3.41 -3.75 14.48
N GLY A 133 -2.29 -4.23 13.95
CA GLY A 133 -2.03 -5.64 13.76
C GLY A 133 -0.59 -5.83 13.31
N GLY A 134 0.13 -6.74 13.95
CA GLY A 134 1.51 -7.06 13.56
C GLY A 134 1.57 -7.88 12.27
N PHE A 135 2.78 -8.24 11.84
CA PHE A 135 2.99 -9.03 10.62
C PHE A 135 2.21 -10.35 10.61
N ARG A 136 2.09 -11.05 11.75
CA ARG A 136 1.25 -12.26 11.87
C ARG A 136 -0.20 -12.04 11.41
N SER A 137 -0.81 -10.92 11.82
CA SER A 137 -2.19 -10.59 11.42
C SER A 137 -2.29 -10.30 9.93
N VAL A 138 -1.28 -9.62 9.37
CA VAL A 138 -1.20 -9.35 7.93
C VAL A 138 -1.05 -10.64 7.15
N VAL A 139 -0.15 -11.56 7.53
CA VAL A 139 0.00 -12.86 6.86
C VAL A 139 -1.30 -13.65 6.88
N GLY A 140 -2.00 -13.70 8.02
CA GLY A 140 -3.31 -14.32 8.10
C GLY A 140 -4.34 -13.69 7.15
N LEU A 141 -4.29 -12.36 6.96
CA LEU A 141 -5.14 -11.67 5.99
C LEU A 141 -4.74 -11.99 4.55
N LEU A 142 -3.44 -12.02 4.21
CA LEU A 142 -2.95 -12.44 2.89
C LEU A 142 -3.49 -13.82 2.53
N VAL A 143 -3.37 -14.78 3.46
CA VAL A 143 -3.84 -16.15 3.23
C VAL A 143 -5.35 -16.21 3.00
N ARG A 144 -6.13 -15.39 3.70
CA ARG A 144 -7.58 -15.29 3.48
C ARG A 144 -7.94 -14.63 2.16
N VAL A 145 -7.15 -13.69 1.66
CA VAL A 145 -7.46 -12.93 0.44
C VAL A 145 -6.96 -13.64 -0.83
N LEU A 146 -5.75 -14.19 -0.79
CA LEU A 146 -5.01 -14.70 -1.94
C LEU A 146 -4.86 -16.23 -1.92
N GLY A 147 -5.10 -16.89 -0.79
CA GLY A 147 -4.84 -18.32 -0.62
C GLY A 147 -3.47 -18.58 0.01
N PRO A 148 -3.03 -19.86 0.06
CA PRO A 148 -1.89 -20.29 0.87
C PRO A 148 -0.57 -19.70 0.38
N LEU A 149 0.34 -19.49 1.32
CA LEU A 149 1.72 -19.13 1.02
C LEU A 149 2.45 -20.28 0.31
N PRO A 150 3.52 -19.99 -0.46
CA PRO A 150 4.36 -21.02 -1.06
C PRO A 150 4.91 -21.99 -0.01
N LEU A 151 4.79 -23.29 -0.28
CA LEU A 151 5.28 -24.33 0.64
C LEU A 151 6.78 -24.21 0.90
N SER A 152 7.55 -23.71 -0.07
CA SER A 152 9.00 -23.47 0.04
C SER A 152 9.37 -22.45 1.11
N TRP A 153 8.44 -21.58 1.53
CA TRP A 153 8.66 -20.57 2.57
C TRP A 153 8.38 -21.09 3.98
N LYS A 154 7.86 -22.31 4.11
CA LYS A 154 7.52 -22.90 5.41
C LYS A 154 8.75 -22.94 6.33
N GLY A 155 8.59 -22.41 7.54
CA GLY A 155 9.66 -22.36 8.56
C GLY A 155 10.60 -21.15 8.46
N SER A 156 10.41 -20.25 7.48
CA SER A 156 11.24 -19.04 7.32
C SER A 156 10.56 -17.75 7.82
N HIS A 157 9.38 -17.85 8.43
CA HIS A 157 8.63 -16.68 8.88
C HIS A 157 9.38 -15.90 9.97
N ASP A 158 9.51 -14.59 9.77
CA ASP A 158 10.28 -13.66 10.63
C ASP A 158 9.47 -12.41 11.02
N GLY A 159 8.14 -12.47 10.93
CA GLY A 159 7.23 -11.36 11.28
C GLY A 159 6.94 -11.19 12.77
N GLY A 160 7.54 -12.03 13.62
CA GLY A 160 7.24 -12.12 15.04
C GLY A 160 5.93 -12.84 15.36
N GLY A 161 5.87 -13.44 16.56
CA GLY A 161 4.79 -14.36 16.96
C GLY A 161 4.96 -15.76 16.40
N GLU A 162 4.21 -16.73 16.93
CA GLU A 162 4.25 -18.10 16.42
C GLU A 162 3.59 -18.17 15.02
N PRO A 163 4.30 -18.69 14.01
CA PRO A 163 3.74 -18.91 12.67
C PRO A 163 2.57 -19.88 12.74
N ASP A 164 1.53 -19.64 11.94
CA ASP A 164 0.46 -20.62 11.77
C ASP A 164 0.82 -21.57 10.62
N GLU A 165 1.05 -22.84 10.96
CA GLU A 165 1.39 -23.90 10.01
C GLU A 165 0.37 -24.03 8.87
N SER A 166 -0.88 -23.66 9.13
CA SER A 166 -1.95 -23.71 8.13
C SER A 166 -1.79 -22.64 7.05
N TRP A 167 -0.92 -21.64 7.19
CA TRP A 167 -0.65 -20.68 6.12
C TRP A 167 -0.07 -21.32 4.86
N TYR A 168 0.62 -22.45 5.00
CA TYR A 168 1.29 -23.16 3.91
C TYR A 168 0.49 -24.39 3.42
N ASP A 169 -0.72 -24.60 3.92
CA ASP A 169 -1.60 -25.69 3.49
C ASP A 169 -2.14 -25.40 2.09
N GLN A 170 -1.56 -26.08 1.09
CA GLN A 170 -1.89 -25.89 -0.32
C GLN A 170 -3.32 -26.29 -0.70
N SER A 171 -4.08 -26.92 0.22
CA SER A 171 -5.51 -27.19 0.02
C SER A 171 -6.40 -25.98 0.34
N LYS A 172 -5.86 -24.94 0.99
CA LYS A 172 -6.61 -23.73 1.29
C LYS A 172 -6.98 -22.98 0.02
N VAL A 173 -8.16 -22.38 0.08
CA VAL A 173 -8.65 -21.44 -0.93
C VAL A 173 -8.92 -20.09 -0.25
N PRO A 174 -8.91 -18.97 -1.00
CA PRO A 174 -9.33 -17.68 -0.48
C PRO A 174 -10.69 -17.76 0.22
N ASP A 175 -10.84 -17.05 1.34
CA ASP A 175 -12.11 -16.90 2.06
C ASP A 175 -13.11 -16.21 1.13
N PRO A 176 -14.25 -16.83 0.77
CA PRO A 176 -15.18 -16.27 -0.19
C PRO A 176 -15.69 -14.87 0.16
N LYS A 177 -15.70 -14.48 1.45
CA LYS A 177 -16.14 -13.14 1.89
C LYS A 177 -15.02 -12.11 1.86
N MET A 178 -13.76 -12.54 1.79
CA MET A 178 -12.57 -11.70 1.88
C MET A 178 -11.67 -11.79 0.65
N SER A 179 -11.99 -12.66 -0.31
CA SER A 179 -11.22 -12.82 -1.53
C SER A 179 -11.05 -11.50 -2.27
N LEU A 180 -10.07 -11.43 -3.16
CA LEU A 180 -9.80 -10.27 -3.97
C LEU A 180 -11.06 -9.82 -4.75
N GLU A 181 -11.81 -10.78 -5.32
CA GLU A 181 -13.08 -10.56 -6.02
C GLU A 181 -14.13 -9.95 -5.10
N SER A 182 -14.28 -10.49 -3.90
CA SER A 182 -15.22 -9.97 -2.90
C SER A 182 -14.86 -8.55 -2.49
N LYS A 183 -13.58 -8.25 -2.27
CA LYS A 183 -13.11 -6.89 -1.92
C LYS A 183 -13.35 -5.90 -3.05
N VAL A 184 -13.06 -6.26 -4.30
CA VAL A 184 -13.33 -5.39 -5.45
C VAL A 184 -14.83 -5.17 -5.64
N THR A 185 -15.64 -6.22 -5.57
CA THR A 185 -17.09 -6.14 -5.81
C THR A 185 -17.81 -5.35 -4.71
N GLN A 186 -17.43 -5.52 -3.45
CA GLN A 186 -18.02 -4.80 -2.31
C GLN A 186 -17.60 -3.34 -2.25
N SER A 187 -16.56 -2.93 -3.01
CA SER A 187 -15.96 -1.61 -2.80
C SER A 187 -16.77 -0.44 -3.30
N ARG A 188 -17.47 -0.60 -4.42
CA ARG A 188 -18.11 0.53 -5.09
C ARG A 188 -19.36 0.04 -5.82
N ASP A 189 -20.52 0.35 -5.23
CA ASP A 189 -21.86 0.02 -5.75
C ASP A 189 -22.14 0.57 -7.16
N THR A 190 -21.30 1.49 -7.65
CA THR A 190 -21.50 2.23 -8.92
C THR A 190 -20.55 1.80 -10.04
N ILE A 191 -19.60 0.89 -9.81
CA ILE A 191 -18.65 0.48 -10.84
C ILE A 191 -19.24 -0.60 -11.76
N LYS A 192 -19.06 -0.43 -13.07
CA LYS A 192 -19.49 -1.40 -14.08
C LYS A 192 -18.68 -2.70 -13.97
N PRO A 193 -19.30 -3.88 -14.14
CA PRO A 193 -18.59 -5.17 -14.09
C PRO A 193 -17.35 -5.27 -14.98
N ALA A 194 -17.35 -4.62 -16.15
CA ALA A 194 -16.20 -4.60 -17.05
C ALA A 194 -14.96 -3.94 -16.44
N GLU A 195 -15.12 -2.91 -15.60
CA GLU A 195 -13.99 -2.27 -14.93
C GLU A 195 -13.46 -3.11 -13.77
N GLN A 196 -14.37 -3.77 -13.03
CA GLN A 196 -14.00 -4.73 -11.99
C GLN A 196 -13.15 -5.86 -12.56
N GLN A 197 -13.46 -6.34 -13.76
CA GLN A 197 -12.67 -7.36 -14.45
C GLN A 197 -11.25 -6.88 -14.79
N LEU A 198 -11.10 -5.66 -15.29
CA LEU A 198 -9.77 -5.08 -15.56
C LEU A 198 -8.93 -5.01 -14.28
N VAL A 199 -9.51 -4.46 -13.21
CA VAL A 199 -8.82 -4.34 -11.92
C VAL A 199 -8.47 -5.70 -11.36
N LEU A 200 -9.40 -6.66 -11.37
CA LEU A 200 -9.11 -8.01 -10.90
C LEU A 200 -8.00 -8.69 -11.70
N SER A 201 -7.93 -8.45 -13.01
CA SER A 201 -6.84 -8.96 -13.85
C SER A 201 -5.49 -8.43 -13.37
N ILE A 202 -5.38 -7.12 -13.18
CA ILE A 202 -4.15 -6.45 -12.71
C ILE A 202 -3.77 -6.96 -11.32
N LEU A 203 -4.71 -6.89 -10.36
CA LEU A 203 -4.44 -7.24 -8.97
C LEU A 203 -4.03 -8.72 -8.80
N ARG A 204 -4.61 -9.65 -9.58
CA ARG A 204 -4.24 -11.08 -9.52
C ARG A 204 -2.81 -11.33 -9.98
N GLN A 205 -2.32 -10.54 -10.93
CA GLN A 205 -0.99 -10.72 -11.48
C GLN A 205 0.08 -10.13 -10.54
N ASP A 206 -0.13 -8.90 -10.06
CA ASP A 206 0.83 -8.23 -9.19
C ASP A 206 0.83 -8.73 -7.74
N PHE A 207 -0.28 -9.30 -7.26
CA PHE A 207 -0.34 -9.99 -5.95
C PHE A 207 0.01 -11.48 -6.03
N SER A 208 0.96 -11.86 -6.89
CA SER A 208 1.62 -13.17 -6.72
C SER A 208 2.53 -13.16 -5.49
N TYR A 209 2.56 -14.26 -4.74
CA TYR A 209 3.49 -14.41 -3.63
C TYR A 209 4.93 -14.46 -4.12
N LEU A 210 5.20 -15.17 -5.21
CA LEU A 210 6.56 -15.30 -5.74
C LEU A 210 6.97 -13.99 -6.44
N PRO A 211 8.04 -13.32 -5.98
CA PRO A 211 8.47 -12.04 -6.55
C PRO A 211 8.75 -12.11 -8.06
N GLU A 212 9.26 -13.23 -8.54
CA GLU A 212 9.58 -13.50 -9.95
C GLU A 212 8.35 -13.63 -10.87
N GLU A 213 7.16 -13.83 -10.30
CA GLU A 213 5.91 -13.93 -11.05
C GLU A 213 5.15 -12.60 -11.12
N ARG A 214 5.60 -11.58 -10.38
CA ARG A 214 4.99 -10.24 -10.42
C ARG A 214 5.45 -9.48 -11.66
N LEU A 215 4.59 -8.60 -12.14
CA LEU A 215 4.96 -7.66 -13.18
C LEU A 215 6.07 -6.73 -12.67
N SER A 216 7.03 -6.43 -13.54
CA SER A 216 7.86 -5.24 -13.37
C SER A 216 7.05 -3.98 -13.71
N ALA A 217 7.53 -2.81 -13.26
CA ALA A 217 6.90 -1.54 -13.59
C ALA A 217 6.77 -1.31 -15.11
N GLY A 218 7.77 -1.74 -15.89
CA GLY A 218 7.73 -1.63 -17.35
C GLY A 218 6.68 -2.54 -17.97
N GLU A 219 6.55 -3.77 -17.49
CA GLU A 219 5.54 -4.71 -18.01
C GLU A 219 4.12 -4.29 -17.61
N LEU A 220 3.93 -3.74 -16.40
CA LEU A 220 2.63 -3.18 -15.98
C LEU A 220 2.19 -2.01 -16.87
N LEU A 221 3.12 -1.12 -17.22
CA LEU A 221 2.81 -0.01 -18.15
C LEU A 221 2.41 -0.50 -19.54
N GLU A 222 2.84 -1.70 -19.92
CA GLU A 222 2.49 -2.33 -21.20
C GLU A 222 1.26 -3.25 -21.11
N ASP A 223 0.79 -3.58 -19.90
CA ASP A 223 -0.34 -4.48 -19.67
C ASP A 223 -1.64 -3.92 -20.27
N ALA A 224 -2.35 -4.78 -20.99
CA ALA A 224 -3.56 -4.39 -21.72
C ALA A 224 -4.71 -4.01 -20.78
N SER A 225 -4.82 -4.70 -19.64
CA SER A 225 -5.87 -4.39 -18.67
C SER A 225 -5.58 -3.08 -17.93
N PHE A 226 -4.31 -2.85 -17.60
CA PHE A 226 -3.85 -1.61 -17.00
C PHE A 226 -4.09 -0.42 -17.92
N LYS A 227 -3.66 -0.48 -19.19
CA LYS A 227 -3.93 0.58 -20.17
C LYS A 227 -5.41 0.86 -20.34
N ALA A 228 -6.22 -0.18 -20.56
CA ALA A 228 -7.66 -0.04 -20.73
C ALA A 228 -8.37 0.54 -19.49
N LEU A 229 -7.81 0.31 -18.30
CA LEU A 229 -8.30 0.93 -17.08
C LEU A 229 -7.88 2.40 -17.00
N MET A 230 -6.61 2.72 -17.25
CA MET A 230 -6.10 4.10 -17.20
C MET A 230 -6.81 5.00 -18.23
N ASP A 231 -7.06 4.50 -19.43
CA ASP A 231 -7.82 5.17 -20.49
C ASP A 231 -9.21 5.66 -20.02
N ARG A 232 -9.86 4.91 -19.12
CA ARG A 232 -11.18 5.28 -18.55
C ARG A 232 -11.10 6.48 -17.63
N TYR A 233 -9.95 6.72 -17.02
CA TYR A 233 -9.68 7.83 -16.12
C TYR A 233 -8.94 8.98 -16.84
N GLY A 234 -8.66 8.84 -18.15
CA GLY A 234 -7.99 9.86 -18.95
C GLY A 234 -6.50 9.98 -18.69
N VAL A 235 -5.86 8.88 -18.24
CA VAL A 235 -4.43 8.77 -17.94
C VAL A 235 -3.78 7.78 -18.90
#